data_AF-X0YPK4-F1
#
_entry.id   AF-X0YPK4-F1
#
_cell.length_a   1.000
_cell.length_b   1.000
_cell.length_c   1.000
_cell.angle_alpha   90.00
_cell.angle_beta   90.00
_cell.angle_gamma   90.00
#
_symmetry.space_group_name_H-M   'P 1'
#
loop_
_entity.id
_entity.type
_entity.pdbx_description
1 polymer ?
#
loop_
_entity_poly.entity_id
_entity_poly.type
_entity_poly.pdbx_seq_one_letter_code
_entity_poly.pdbx_strand_id
1 'polypeptide(L)'
;MNKPKKEKNNDNITSTDSIRPSHFIKEIIDEDLKANKNDSRVHTRFPPEPNGYLHIGHAKSICLNFGLAIEYNGLCNLRFDDTNPHKEDVEYTESIEEDVRWLGFDWG
;
A
#
# COMPACT_ATOMS: atom_id res chain seq x y z
N MET A 1 28.92 35.87 41.85
CA MET A 1 29.49 34.58 41.40
C MET A 1 28.36 33.72 40.86
N ASN A 2 27.92 33.94 39.61
CA ASN A 2 26.76 33.25 39.03
C ASN A 2 27.26 32.18 38.05
N LYS A 3 26.99 30.91 38.35
CA LYS A 3 27.29 29.77 37.45
C LYS A 3 26.38 29.81 36.21
N PRO A 4 26.89 29.48 35.02
CA PRO A 4 26.07 29.43 33.80
C PRO A 4 25.12 28.23 33.82
N LYS A 5 23.85 28.47 33.47
CA LYS A 5 22.87 27.41 33.20
C LYS A 5 23.26 26.75 31.87
N LYS A 6 23.54 25.44 31.91
CA LYS A 6 23.67 24.62 30.69
C LYS A 6 22.29 24.54 30.03
N GLU A 7 22.18 25.11 28.83
CA GLU A 7 21.09 24.80 27.91
C GLU A 7 21.18 23.31 27.54
N LYS A 8 20.07 22.59 27.75
CA LYS A 8 19.92 21.21 27.27
C LYS A 8 19.31 21.29 25.88
N ASN A 9 20.12 20.99 24.86
CA ASN A 9 19.63 20.65 23.53
C ASN A 9 18.80 19.37 23.64
N ASN A 10 17.51 19.45 23.37
CA ASN A 10 16.64 18.29 23.22
C ASN A 10 16.64 17.85 21.74
N ASP A 11 17.78 17.33 21.29
CA ASP A 11 17.84 16.52 20.08
C ASP A 11 17.42 15.10 20.48
N ASN A 12 16.17 14.71 20.22
CA ASN A 12 15.72 13.31 20.09
C ASN A 12 14.23 13.26 19.74
N ILE A 13 13.92 13.52 18.47
CA ILE A 13 12.79 12.84 17.82
C ILE A 13 13.44 11.78 16.94
N THR A 14 13.46 10.56 17.46
CA THR A 14 14.02 9.38 16.83
C THR A 14 13.26 9.05 15.55
N SER A 15 13.84 9.43 14.42
CA SER A 15 13.46 9.01 13.06
C SER A 15 13.57 7.50 12.91
N THR A 16 12.57 6.77 13.38
CA THR A 16 12.45 5.31 13.21
C THR A 16 11.82 4.93 11.85
N ASP A 17 11.43 5.92 11.04
CA ASP A 17 10.90 5.71 9.68
C ASP A 17 11.97 5.37 8.62
N SER A 18 13.25 5.48 8.97
CA SER A 18 14.34 5.65 7.99
C SER A 18 14.89 4.38 7.34
N ILE A 19 14.35 3.18 7.57
CA ILE A 19 14.89 1.97 6.92
C ILE A 19 13.78 0.99 6.50
N ARG A 20 12.85 1.45 5.67
CA ARG A 20 12.11 0.52 4.80
C ARG A 20 13.00 0.19 3.61
N PRO A 21 13.33 -1.09 3.34
CA PRO A 21 14.09 -1.44 2.14
C PRO A 21 13.37 -0.90 0.89
N SER A 22 14.07 -0.09 0.11
CA SER A 22 13.58 0.28 -1.22
C SER A 22 13.50 -0.97 -2.08
N HIS A 23 12.47 -1.04 -2.93
CA HIS A 23 12.32 -2.11 -3.92
C HIS A 23 12.14 -1.49 -5.30
N PHE A 24 12.54 -2.20 -6.35
CA PHE A 24 12.59 -1.67 -7.72
C PHE A 24 11.28 -1.01 -8.21
N ILE A 25 10.11 -1.47 -7.75
CA ILE A 25 8.82 -0.84 -8.11
C ILE A 25 8.73 0.62 -7.59
N LYS A 26 9.27 0.92 -6.40
CA LYS A 26 9.31 2.30 -5.89
C LYS A 26 10.23 3.18 -6.73
N GLU A 27 11.39 2.64 -7.10
CA GLU A 27 12.34 3.37 -7.95
C GLU A 27 11.70 3.75 -9.29
N ILE A 28 10.95 2.83 -9.91
CA ILE A 28 10.18 3.10 -11.14
C ILE A 28 9.10 4.17 -10.91
N ILE A 29 8.35 4.08 -9.81
CA ILE A 29 7.32 5.08 -9.49
C ILE A 29 7.95 6.45 -9.29
N ASP A 30 9.04 6.54 -8.51
CA ASP A 30 9.73 7.80 -8.23
C ASP A 30 10.29 8.44 -9.50
N GLU A 31 10.82 7.65 -10.43
CA GLU A 31 11.26 8.12 -11.75
C GLU A 31 10.11 8.64 -12.60
N ASP A 32 8.99 7.89 -12.67
CA ASP A 32 7.79 8.29 -13.39
C ASP A 32 7.19 9.60 -12.81
N LEU A 33 7.19 9.76 -11.48
CA LEU A 33 6.74 10.99 -10.81
C LEU A 33 7.66 12.17 -11.10
N LYS A 34 8.99 12.00 -11.06
CA LYS A 34 9.95 13.04 -11.45
C LYS A 34 9.79 13.48 -12.90
N ALA A 35 9.41 12.55 -13.78
CA ALA A 35 9.13 12.83 -15.19
C ALA A 35 7.72 13.43 -15.42
N ASN A 36 6.94 13.67 -14.35
CA ASN A 36 5.56 14.13 -14.40
C ASN A 36 4.63 13.26 -15.28
N LYS A 37 4.90 11.95 -15.32
CA LYS A 37 4.06 11.00 -16.04
C LYS A 37 2.71 10.87 -15.34
N ASN A 38 1.63 10.72 -16.12
CA ASN A 38 0.25 10.61 -15.61
C ASN A 38 -0.15 11.77 -14.67
N ASP A 39 0.40 12.96 -14.90
CA ASP A 39 0.23 14.14 -14.04
C ASP A 39 0.64 13.88 -12.58
N SER A 40 1.71 13.09 -12.40
CA SER A 40 2.24 12.70 -11.09
C SER A 40 1.25 11.92 -10.20
N ARG A 41 0.32 11.16 -10.81
CA ARG A 41 -0.64 10.30 -10.10
C ARG A 41 -0.16 8.84 -10.07
N VAL A 42 -0.31 8.21 -8.91
CA VAL A 42 -0.11 6.75 -8.73
C VAL A 42 -1.47 6.09 -8.50
N HIS A 43 -1.88 5.20 -9.40
CA HIS A 43 -3.07 4.35 -9.23
C HIS A 43 -2.67 2.88 -9.40
N THR A 44 -2.90 2.07 -8.36
CA THR A 44 -2.65 0.63 -8.35
C THR A 44 -3.96 -0.15 -8.36
N ARG A 45 -3.87 -1.48 -8.45
CA ARG A 45 -5.03 -2.37 -8.31
C ARG A 45 -4.63 -3.75 -7.82
N PHE A 46 -5.44 -4.33 -6.95
CA PHE A 46 -5.39 -5.74 -6.61
C PHE A 46 -6.52 -6.47 -7.36
N PRO A 47 -6.20 -7.33 -8.36
CA PRO A 47 -7.21 -7.95 -9.20
C PRO A 47 -7.33 -9.47 -9.02
N PRO A 48 -7.95 -9.96 -7.92
CA PRO A 48 -8.15 -11.39 -7.73
C PRO A 48 -9.28 -11.92 -8.61
N GLU A 49 -9.17 -13.17 -9.04
CA GLU A 49 -10.30 -13.93 -9.59
C GLU A 49 -11.21 -14.38 -8.42
N PRO A 50 -12.54 -14.15 -8.46
CA PRO A 50 -13.44 -14.54 -7.38
C PRO A 50 -13.87 -16.01 -7.52
N ASN A 51 -12.90 -16.92 -7.54
CA ASN A 51 -13.12 -18.37 -7.70
C ASN A 51 -12.45 -19.23 -6.62
N GLY A 52 -12.00 -18.59 -5.53
CA GLY A 52 -11.37 -19.23 -4.40
C GLY A 52 -11.03 -18.25 -3.28
N TYR A 53 -10.80 -18.80 -2.08
CA TYR A 53 -10.37 -18.03 -0.91
C TYR A 53 -8.96 -17.49 -1.07
N LEU A 54 -8.71 -16.30 -0.51
CA LEU A 54 -7.35 -15.80 -0.45
C LEU A 54 -6.50 -16.64 0.51
N HIS A 55 -5.20 -16.67 0.25
CA HIS A 55 -4.21 -17.27 1.13
C HIS A 55 -3.06 -16.29 1.36
N ILE A 56 -2.12 -16.63 2.25
CA ILE A 56 -1.02 -15.74 2.65
C ILE A 56 -0.17 -15.19 1.50
N GLY A 57 -0.15 -15.87 0.34
CA GLY A 57 0.52 -15.39 -0.87
C GLY A 57 -0.12 -14.10 -1.40
N HIS A 58 -1.44 -13.99 -1.34
CA HIS A 58 -2.18 -12.79 -1.75
C HIS A 58 -1.90 -11.60 -0.85
N ALA A 59 -1.63 -11.82 0.44
CA ALA A 59 -1.29 -10.74 1.37
C ALA A 59 -0.10 -9.91 0.88
N LYS A 60 0.90 -10.54 0.22
CA LYS A 60 2.02 -9.80 -0.39
C LYS A 60 1.54 -8.83 -1.48
N SER A 61 0.64 -9.28 -2.34
CA SER A 61 0.09 -8.45 -3.43
C SER A 61 -0.81 -7.33 -2.89
N ILE A 62 -1.63 -7.63 -1.88
CA ILE A 62 -2.49 -6.65 -1.20
C ILE A 62 -1.63 -5.55 -0.56
N CYS A 63 -0.70 -5.94 0.33
CA CYS A 63 0.17 -4.98 1.01
C CYS A 63 1.01 -4.15 0.05
N LEU A 64 1.44 -4.74 -1.07
CA LEU A 64 2.19 -4.01 -2.10
C LEU A 64 1.29 -2.98 -2.81
N ASN A 65 0.14 -3.38 -3.36
CA ASN A 65 -0.68 -2.49 -4.17
C ASN A 65 -1.32 -1.38 -3.33
N PHE A 66 -1.95 -1.74 -2.21
CA PHE A 66 -2.58 -0.76 -1.31
C PHE A 66 -1.54 0.07 -0.56
N GLY A 67 -0.44 -0.57 -0.11
CA GLY A 67 0.65 0.14 0.57
C GLY A 67 1.30 1.20 -0.32
N LEU A 68 1.54 0.90 -1.61
CA LEU A 68 2.05 1.88 -2.56
C LEU A 68 1.05 3.02 -2.81
N ALA A 69 -0.24 2.72 -2.94
CA ALA A 69 -1.25 3.77 -3.07
C ALA A 69 -1.25 4.71 -1.85
N ILE A 70 -1.21 4.17 -0.63
CA ILE A 70 -1.13 4.97 0.60
C ILE A 70 0.15 5.80 0.64
N GLU A 71 1.31 5.17 0.37
CA GLU A 71 2.62 5.83 0.45
C GLU A 71 2.75 7.00 -0.52
N TYR A 72 2.21 6.86 -1.73
CA TYR A 72 2.24 7.90 -2.77
C TYR A 72 0.97 8.75 -2.82
N ASN A 73 0.13 8.65 -1.79
CA ASN A 73 -1.10 9.43 -1.67
C ASN A 73 -2.03 9.32 -2.90
N GLY A 74 -2.03 8.12 -3.50
CA GLY A 74 -2.79 7.71 -4.67
C GLY A 74 -4.01 6.85 -4.32
N LEU A 75 -4.53 6.11 -5.31
CA LEU A 75 -5.67 5.21 -5.14
C LEU A 75 -5.30 3.76 -5.49
N CYS A 76 -5.96 2.80 -4.85
CA CYS A 76 -5.87 1.39 -5.20
C CYS A 76 -7.27 0.83 -5.39
N ASN A 77 -7.54 0.26 -6.58
CA ASN A 77 -8.82 -0.39 -6.85
C ASN A 77 -8.76 -1.86 -6.41
N LEU A 78 -9.79 -2.33 -5.71
CA LEU A 78 -10.12 -3.76 -5.67
C LEU A 78 -10.95 -4.07 -6.92
N ARG A 79 -10.45 -4.94 -7.80
CA ARG A 79 -11.12 -5.26 -9.08
C ARG A 79 -11.22 -6.76 -9.26
N PHE A 80 -12.40 -7.33 -9.14
CA PHE A 80 -12.60 -8.74 -9.47
C PHE A 80 -12.30 -8.98 -10.97
N ASP A 81 -11.46 -9.98 -11.26
CA ASP A 81 -11.18 -10.41 -12.63
C ASP A 81 -12.17 -11.53 -13.01
N ASP A 82 -13.43 -11.12 -13.18
CA ASP A 82 -14.63 -11.96 -13.31
C ASP A 82 -14.97 -12.28 -14.78
N THR A 83 -13.96 -12.71 -15.53
CA THR A 83 -14.11 -13.03 -16.96
C THR A 83 -14.57 -14.47 -17.24
N ASN A 84 -14.76 -15.30 -16.21
CA ASN A 84 -15.12 -16.71 -16.29
C ASN A 84 -16.42 -17.03 -15.53
N PRO A 85 -17.59 -16.95 -16.19
CA PRO A 85 -18.91 -17.03 -15.54
C PRO A 85 -19.24 -18.40 -14.91
N HIS A 86 -18.40 -19.43 -15.10
CA HIS A 86 -18.62 -20.76 -14.55
C HIS A 86 -17.87 -21.04 -13.25
N LYS A 87 -16.96 -20.16 -12.84
CA LYS A 87 -16.11 -20.35 -11.66
C LYS A 87 -16.32 -19.28 -10.59
N GLU A 88 -17.24 -18.36 -10.83
CA GLU A 88 -17.41 -17.16 -10.01
C GLU A 88 -18.59 -17.36 -9.08
N ASP A 89 -18.37 -17.08 -7.80
CA ASP A 89 -19.39 -17.13 -6.78
C ASP A 89 -19.28 -15.86 -5.91
N VAL A 90 -20.43 -15.33 -5.52
CA VAL A 90 -20.54 -14.18 -4.62
C VAL A 90 -19.84 -14.47 -3.29
N GLU A 91 -19.80 -15.73 -2.84
CA GLU A 91 -19.09 -16.11 -1.61
C GLU A 91 -17.60 -15.71 -1.66
N TYR A 92 -16.95 -15.83 -2.82
CA TYR A 92 -15.54 -15.50 -2.97
C TYR A 92 -15.33 -14.00 -3.04
N THR A 93 -16.22 -13.28 -3.72
CA THR A 93 -16.21 -11.81 -3.73
C THR A 93 -16.31 -11.27 -2.31
N GLU A 94 -17.29 -11.74 -1.53
CA GLU A 94 -17.49 -11.30 -0.14
C GLU A 94 -16.29 -11.63 0.75
N SER A 95 -15.77 -12.87 0.65
CA SER A 95 -14.60 -13.27 1.43
C SER A 95 -13.34 -12.47 1.05
N ILE A 96 -13.13 -12.18 -0.22
CA ILE A 96 -12.00 -11.35 -0.68
C ILE A 96 -12.10 -9.94 -0.11
N GLU A 97 -13.29 -9.33 -0.14
CA GLU A 97 -13.51 -8.01 0.46
C GLU A 97 -13.25 -8.02 1.97
N GLU A 98 -13.74 -9.04 2.68
CA GLU A 98 -13.52 -9.20 4.12
C GLU A 98 -12.03 -9.30 4.43
N ASP A 99 -11.28 -10.14 3.71
CA ASP A 99 -9.85 -10.33 3.92
C ASP A 99 -9.03 -9.05 3.66
N VAL A 100 -9.37 -8.30 2.62
CA VAL A 100 -8.70 -7.00 2.33
C VAL A 100 -8.97 -6.00 3.45
N ARG A 101 -10.22 -5.90 3.94
CA ARG A 101 -10.58 -5.05 5.09
C ARG A 101 -9.94 -5.52 6.38
N TRP A 102 -9.86 -6.84 6.60
CA TRP A 102 -9.23 -7.45 7.78
C TRP A 102 -7.74 -7.12 7.86
N LEU A 103 -7.06 -7.06 6.71
CA LEU A 103 -5.68 -6.59 6.60
C LEU A 103 -5.51 -5.07 6.82
N GLY A 104 -6.61 -4.32 6.99
CA GLY A 104 -6.61 -2.88 7.28
C GLY A 104 -6.56 -2.00 6.05
N PHE A 105 -6.90 -2.52 4.87
CA PHE A 105 -6.95 -1.75 3.63
C PHE A 105 -8.39 -1.47 3.19
N ASP A 106 -8.55 -0.40 2.42
CA ASP A 106 -9.82 0.05 1.86
C ASP A 106 -9.58 0.55 0.43
N TRP A 107 -10.61 0.49 -0.42
CA TRP A 107 -10.54 0.81 -1.84
C TRP A 107 -11.49 1.94 -2.28
N GLY A 108 -12.06 2.70 -1.34
CA GLY A 108 -12.94 3.84 -1.60
C GLY A 108 -14.15 3.94 -0.68
#